data_AF-A0A058Z488-F1
#
_entry.id   AF-A0A058Z488-F1
#
_cell.length_a   1.000
_cell.length_b   1.000
_cell.length_c   1.000
_cell.angle_alpha   90.00
_cell.angle_beta   90.00
_cell.angle_gamma   90.00
#
_symmetry.space_group_name_H-M   'P 1'
#
loop_
_entity.id
_entity.type
_entity.pdbx_description
1 polymer ?
#
loop_
_entity_poly.entity_id
_entity_poly.type
_entity_poly.pdbx_seq_one_letter_code
_entity_poly.pdbx_strand_id
1 'polypeptide(L)' 'NAIPIDTWTSDPSDRSLMDLLPFLDALRFCSDVRSVLSLRNC' A
#
# COMPACT_ATOMS: atom_id res chain seq x y z
N ASN A 1 -11.02 1.79 -2.70
CA ASN A 1 -9.71 2.47 -2.60
C ASN A 1 -8.89 2.01 -1.39
N ALA A 2 -9.11 0.81 -0.86
CA ALA A 2 -8.31 0.30 0.25
C ALA A 2 -7.05 -0.38 -0.28
N ILE A 3 -5.99 -0.37 0.54
CA ILE A 3 -4.76 -1.09 0.27
C ILE A 3 -4.71 -2.22 1.31
N PRO A 4 -4.74 -3.50 0.92
CA PRO A 4 -4.52 -4.59 1.86
C PRO A 4 -3.08 -4.53 2.38
N ILE A 5 -2.95 -4.72 3.69
CA ILE A 5 -1.71 -4.81 4.43
C ILE A 5 -1.83 -5.98 5.41
N ASP A 6 -0.72 -6.63 5.70
CA ASP A 6 -0.69 -7.74 6.64
C ASP A 6 -1.05 -7.28 8.06
N THR A 7 -1.67 -8.17 8.82
CA THR A 7 -2.02 -7.89 10.21
C THR A 7 -0.77 -7.98 11.07
N TRP A 8 -0.51 -6.95 11.87
CA TRP A 8 0.64 -6.96 12.77
C TRP A 8 0.43 -7.97 13.91
N THR A 9 1.41 -8.86 14.11
CA THR A 9 1.33 -9.95 15.10
C THR A 9 2.40 -9.85 16.19
N SER A 10 2.87 -8.65 16.54
CA SER A 10 3.97 -8.44 17.51
C SER A 10 5.35 -8.97 17.07
N ASP A 11 5.58 -9.13 15.77
CA ASP A 11 6.91 -9.44 15.25
C ASP A 11 7.78 -8.17 15.22
N PRO A 12 8.92 -8.12 15.94
CA PRO A 12 9.83 -6.97 15.91
C PRO A 12 10.53 -6.77 14.55
N SER A 13 10.47 -7.76 13.65
CA SER A 13 11.01 -7.67 12.30
C SER A 13 9.96 -7.23 11.26
N ASP A 14 8.71 -6.99 11.67
CA ASP A 14 7.65 -6.57 10.76
C ASP A 14 7.96 -5.20 10.16
N ARG A 15 7.99 -5.16 8.83
CA ARG A 15 8.25 -3.95 8.02
C ARG A 15 7.09 -3.62 7.09
N SER A 16 5.95 -4.27 7.22
CA SER A 16 4.80 -4.14 6.32
C SER A 16 4.36 -2.69 6.14
N LEU A 17 4.44 -1.87 7.19
CA LEU A 17 4.16 -0.43 7.14
C LEU A 17 5.25 0.37 6.42
N MET A 18 6.52 0.05 6.65
CA MET A 18 7.65 0.73 5.99
C MET A 18 7.68 0.43 4.49
N ASP A 19 7.40 -0.80 4.11
CA ASP A 19 7.40 -1.24 2.71
C ASP A 19 6.28 -0.55 1.89
N LEU A 20 5.24 -0.06 2.58
CA LEU A 20 4.17 0.69 1.94
C LEU A 20 4.53 2.15 1.64
N LEU A 21 5.54 2.73 2.30
CA LEU A 21 5.89 4.15 2.17
C LEU A 21 6.22 4.57 0.72
N PRO A 22 7.04 3.83 -0.06
CA PRO A 22 7.31 4.20 -1.45
C PRO A 22 6.05 4.15 -2.32
N PHE A 23 5.13 3.22 -2.05
CA PHE A 23 3.87 3.12 -2.75
C PHE A 23 2.96 4.32 -2.44
N LEU A 24 2.88 4.75 -1.18
CA LEU A 24 2.12 5.94 -0.79
C LEU A 24 2.73 7.22 -1.37
N ASP A 25 4.06 7.32 -1.43
CA ASP A 25 4.72 8.46 -2.07
C ASP A 25 4.46 8.47 -3.58
N ALA A 26 4.44 7.32 -4.25
CA ALA A 26 4.07 7.27 -5.67
C ALA A 26 2.61 7.71 -5.91
N LEU A 27 1.68 7.35 -5.02
CA LEU A 27 0.26 7.72 -5.15
C LEU A 27 0.02 9.23 -5.11
N ARG A 28 0.91 10.02 -4.49
CA ARG A 28 0.77 11.49 -4.46
C ARG A 28 0.84 12.12 -5.86
N PHE A 29 1.46 11.43 -6.81
CA PHE A 29 1.62 11.89 -8.18
C PHE A 29 0.50 11.38 -9.10
N CYS A 30 -0.34 10.47 -8.61
CA CYS A 30 -1.47 9.92 -9.36
C CYS A 30 -2.67 10.87 -9.27
N SER A 31 -3.20 11.29 -10.42
CA SER A 31 -4.42 12.10 -10.49
C SER A 31 -5.69 11.32 -10.13
N ASP A 32 -5.74 10.02 -10.45
CA ASP A 32 -6.82 9.12 -10.04
C ASP A 32 -6.26 7.82 -9.43
N VAL A 33 -6.38 7.72 -8.10
CA VAL A 33 -5.93 6.56 -7.33
C VAL A 33 -6.71 5.27 -7.66
N ARG A 34 -7.94 5.37 -8.19
CA ARG A 34 -8.73 4.19 -8.56
C ARG A 34 -8.11 3.45 -9.72
N SER A 35 -7.51 4.16 -10.68
CA SER A 35 -6.83 3.55 -11.82
C SER A 35 -5.66 2.67 -11.39
N VAL A 36 -4.94 3.06 -10.35
CA VAL A 36 -3.80 2.33 -9.79
C VAL A 36 -4.29 1.19 -8.90
N LEU A 37 -5.27 1.45 -8.04
CA LEU A 37 -5.78 0.46 -7.08
C LEU A 37 -6.67 -0.61 -7.75
N SER A 38 -7.27 -0.33 -8.90
CA SER A 38 -8.04 -1.31 -9.67
C SER A 38 -7.17 -2.37 -10.35
N LEU A 39 -5.89 -2.06 -10.64
CA LEU A 39 -4.95 -2.99 -11.28
C LEU A 39 -4.54 -4.16 -10.35
N ARG A 40 -4.82 -4.08 -9.05
CA ARG A 40 -4.58 -5.19 -8.09
C ARG A 40 -5.72 -6.21 -8.05
N ASN A 41 -6.81 -5.99 -8.78
CA ASN A 41 -8.02 -6.80 -8.74
C ASN A 41 -8.28 -7.59 -10.05
N CYS A 42 -7.29 -7.64 -10.96
CA CYS A 42 -7.30 -8.49 -12.15
C CYS A 42 -6.34 -9.67 -12.00
#